data_AF-A0A7C3TEH6-F1
#
_entry.id   AF-A0A7C3TEH6-F1
#
_cell.length_a   1.000
_cell.length_b   1.000
_cell.length_c   1.000
_cell.angle_alpha   90.00
_cell.angle_beta   90.00
_cell.angle_gamma   90.00
#
_symmetry.space_group_name_H-M   'P 1'
#
loop_
_entity.id
_entity.type
_entity.pdbx_description
1 polymer ?
#
loop_
_entity_poly.entity_id
_entity_poly.type
_entity_poly.pdbx_seq_one_letter_code
_entity_poly.pdbx_strand_id
1 'polypeptide(L)' 'MAGYGWGFMFIVPLLLFILIVIGAYLYFGSTKESRVLFPPKEDRAIEILNERYAKGEITREEYTRMKEELRK' A
#
# COMPACT_ATOMS: atom_id res chain seq x y z
N MET A 1 -16.62 4.30 -50.08
CA MET A 1 -15.40 4.16 -49.25
C MET A 1 -15.05 5.50 -48.63
N ALA A 2 -15.71 5.88 -47.53
CA ALA A 2 -15.31 7.00 -46.67
C ALA A 2 -16.19 6.96 -45.42
N GLY A 3 -15.65 6.44 -44.32
CA GLY A 3 -16.35 6.36 -43.03
C GLY A 3 -15.43 6.13 -41.83
N TYR A 4 -14.11 6.04 -42.06
CA TYR A 4 -13.11 5.81 -41.02
C TYR A 4 -12.48 7.10 -40.48
N GLY A 5 -12.86 8.28 -40.96
CA GLY A 5 -12.26 9.55 -40.50
C GLY A 5 -12.82 10.05 -39.16
N TRP A 6 -14.12 9.87 -38.93
CA TRP A 6 -14.79 10.39 -37.73
C TRP A 6 -14.67 9.48 -36.50
N GLY A 7 -14.67 8.16 -36.69
CA GLY A 7 -14.51 7.20 -35.58
C GLY A 7 -13.11 7.22 -34.97
N PHE A 8 -12.06 7.36 -35.80
CA PHE A 8 -10.69 7.44 -35.34
C PHE A 8 -10.38 8.72 -34.54
N MET A 9 -11.07 9.82 -34.83
CA MET A 9 -10.89 11.09 -34.10
C MET A 9 -11.26 11.00 -32.61
N PHE A 10 -12.18 10.11 -32.23
CA PHE A 10 -12.59 9.93 -30.83
C PHE A 10 -11.92 8.71 -30.16
N ILE A 11 -11.59 7.69 -30.94
CA ILE A 11 -10.96 6.46 -30.42
C ILE A 11 -9.51 6.69 -29.99
N VAL A 12 -8.75 7.47 -30.75
CA VAL A 12 -7.34 7.76 -30.44
C VAL A 12 -7.16 8.52 -29.11
N PRO A 13 -7.87 9.63 -28.84
CA PRO A 13 -7.73 10.31 -27.55
C PRO A 13 -8.26 9.48 -26.38
N LEU A 14 -9.29 8.64 -26.58
CA LEU A 14 -9.81 7.74 -25.55
C LEU A 14 -8.77 6.67 -25.16
N LEU A 15 -8.10 6.06 -26.15
CA LEU A 15 -7.04 5.09 -25.91
C LEU A 15 -5.86 5.73 -25.16
N LEU A 16 -5.45 6.94 -25.54
CA LEU A 16 -4.40 7.68 -24.83
C LEU A 16 -4.80 8.00 -23.39
N PHE A 17 -6.05 8.40 -23.15
CA PHE A 17 -6.56 8.66 -21.80
C PHE A 17 -6.51 7.40 -20.93
N ILE A 18 -6.99 6.25 -21.45
CA ILE A 18 -6.92 4.96 -20.74
C ILE A 18 -5.47 4.59 -20.43
N LEU A 19 -4.56 4.78 -21.38
CA LEU A 19 -3.13 4.49 -21.19
C LEU A 19 -2.50 5.38 -20.11
N ILE A 20 -2.85 6.66 -20.06
CA ILE A 20 -2.41 7.60 -19.02
C ILE A 20 -2.96 7.19 -17.65
N VAL A 21 -4.24 6.83 -17.56
CA VAL A 21 -4.86 6.40 -16.30
C VAL A 21 -4.23 5.11 -15.79
N ILE A 22 -3.98 4.13 -16.66
CA ILE A 22 -3.28 2.89 -16.30
C ILE A 22 -1.83 3.19 -15.88
N GLY A 23 -1.12 4.04 -16.63
CA GLY A 23 0.25 4.45 -16.30
C GLY A 23 0.33 5.14 -14.94
N ALA A 24 -0.61 6.06 -14.65
CA ALA A 24 -0.72 6.71 -13.35
C ALA A 24 -1.10 5.71 -12.25
N TYR A 25 -2.06 4.81 -12.51
CA TYR A 25 -2.45 3.78 -11.54
C TYR A 25 -1.29 2.83 -11.22
N LEU A 26 -0.48 2.44 -12.20
CA LEU A 26 0.71 1.61 -11.96
C LEU A 26 1.83 2.39 -11.25
N TYR A 27 2.02 3.68 -11.60
CA TYR A 27 3.01 4.55 -10.96
C TYR A 27 2.67 4.82 -9.49
N PHE A 28 1.40 5.12 -9.17
CA PHE A 28 0.93 5.36 -7.80
C PHE A 28 0.59 4.07 -7.05
N GLY A 29 0.24 2.99 -7.75
CA GLY A 29 -0.08 1.69 -7.18
C GLY A 29 1.14 0.86 -6.78
N SER A 30 2.31 1.14 -7.38
CA SER A 30 3.58 0.50 -6.99
C SER A 30 4.11 0.97 -5.63
N THR A 31 3.50 1.99 -5.01
CA THR A 31 3.91 2.50 -3.69
C THR A 31 3.17 1.85 -2.52
N LYS A 32 2.25 0.90 -2.76
CA LYS A 32 1.52 0.21 -1.67
C LYS A 32 2.02 -1.21 -1.35
N GLU A 33 3.01 -1.70 -2.08
CA GLU A 33 3.59 -3.02 -1.77
C GLU A 33 5.12 -3.04 -1.90
N SER A 34 5.78 -1.94 -1.54
CA SER A 34 7.11 -2.10 -0.98
C SER A 34 6.95 -2.88 0.31
N ARG A 35 7.11 -4.20 0.22
CA ARG A 35 7.68 -5.02 1.28
C ARG A 35 8.80 -4.21 1.88
N VAL A 36 8.51 -3.52 2.98
CA VAL A 36 9.52 -2.77 3.69
C VAL A 36 10.40 -3.86 4.26
N LEU A 37 11.52 -4.15 3.60
CA LEU A 37 12.50 -5.14 4.04
C LEU A 37 12.99 -4.85 5.48
N PHE A 38 12.70 -3.64 5.99
CA PHE A 38 12.81 -3.25 7.38
C PHE A 38 11.65 -2.31 7.74
N PRO A 39 10.53 -2.81 8.29
CA PRO A 39 9.54 -1.91 8.88
C PRO A 39 10.27 -0.94 9.83
N PRO A 40 9.82 0.33 9.96
CA PRO A 40 10.39 1.24 10.94
C PRO A 40 10.48 0.50 12.28
N LYS A 41 11.58 0.69 13.03
CA LYS A 41 11.88 -0.13 14.23
C LYS A 41 10.69 -0.26 15.18
N GLU A 42 9.84 0.76 15.24
CA GLU A 42 8.57 0.79 15.98
C GLU A 42 7.59 -0.30 15.51
N ASP A 43 7.31 -0.42 14.21
CA ASP A 43 6.43 -1.44 13.65
C ASP A 43 6.93 -2.86 13.96
N ARG A 44 8.25 -3.09 13.83
CA ARG A 44 8.86 -4.38 14.17
C ARG A 44 8.76 -4.68 15.67
N ALA A 45 8.93 -3.68 16.52
CA ALA A 45 8.81 -3.86 17.97
C ALA A 45 7.36 -4.16 18.37
N ILE A 46 6.38 -3.50 17.76
CA ILE A 46 4.94 -3.75 17.96
C ILE A 46 4.56 -5.15 17.49
N GLU A 47 5.09 -5.62 16.36
CA GLU A 47 4.83 -6.96 15.84
C GLU A 47 5.33 -8.05 16.80
N ILE A 48 6.56 -7.90 17.32
CA ILE A 48 7.11 -8.80 18.35
C ILE A 48 6.26 -8.78 19.62
N LEU A 49 5.79 -7.60 20.03
CA LEU A 49 4.94 -7.43 21.21
C LEU A 49 3.60 -8.17 21.05
N ASN A 50 2.98 -8.07 19.87
CA ASN A 50 1.75 -8.77 19.54
C ASN A 50 1.95 -10.30 19.56
N GLU A 51 3.06 -10.79 19.02
CA GLU A 51 3.36 -12.22 18.98
C GLU A 51 3.50 -12.80 20.41
N ARG A 52 4.20 -12.11 21.30
CA ARG A 52 4.36 -12.52 22.71
C ARG A 52 3.04 -12.51 23.47
N TYR A 53 2.20 -11.51 23.23
CA TYR A 53 0.86 -11.44 23.82
C TYR A 53 -0.02 -12.60 23.33
N ALA A 54 0.01 -12.90 22.03
CA ALA A 54 -0.74 -14.02 21.45
C ALA A 54 -0.26 -15.39 21.97
N LYS A 55 1.05 -15.52 22.25
CA LYS A 55 1.62 -16.71 22.92
C LYS A 55 1.28 -16.78 24.41
N GLY A 56 0.74 -15.71 25.00
CA GLY A 56 0.48 -15.62 26.44
C GLY A 56 1.75 -15.47 27.29
N GLU A 57 2.87 -15.08 26.67
CA GLU A 57 4.15 -14.86 27.37
C GLU A 57 4.17 -13.57 28.18
N ILE A 58 3.28 -12.63 27.86
CA ILE A 58 3.13 -11.33 28.53
C ILE A 58 1.66 -11.07 28.88
N THR A 59 1.41 -10.38 29.97
CA THR A 59 0.05 -10.02 30.36
C THR A 59 -0.44 -8.78 29.60
N ARG A 60 -1.74 -8.51 29.69
CA ARG A 60 -2.36 -7.34 29.04
C ARG A 60 -1.78 -6.02 29.58
N GLU A 61 -1.46 -5.98 30.85
CA GLU A 61 -0.87 -4.82 31.53
C GLU A 61 0.53 -4.55 30.98
N GLU A 62 1.36 -5.59 30.86
CA GLU A 62 2.71 -5.51 30.29
C GLU A 62 2.69 -5.09 28.82
N TYR A 63 1.79 -5.69 28.02
CA TYR A 63 1.58 -5.32 26.62
C TYR A 63 1.23 -3.83 26.48
N THR A 64 0.31 -3.33 27.30
CA THR A 64 -0.16 -1.93 27.21
C THR A 64 0.97 -0.96 27.54
N ARG A 65 1.72 -1.22 28.62
CA ARG A 65 2.84 -0.38 29.05
C ARG A 65 3.95 -0.32 27.99
N MET A 66 4.36 -1.47 27.45
CA MET A 66 5.39 -1.51 26.40
C MET A 66 4.93 -0.81 25.12
N LYS A 67 3.65 -0.94 24.76
CA LYS A 67 3.07 -0.24 23.59
C LYS A 67 3.06 1.27 23.75
N GLU A 68 2.82 1.78 24.96
CA GLU A 68 2.91 3.21 25.26
C GLU A 68 4.35 3.72 25.26
N GLU A 69 5.30 2.95 25.78
CA GLU A 69 6.73 3.27 25.75
C GLU A 69 7.29 3.32 24.32
N LEU A 70 6.82 2.45 23.42
CA LEU A 70 7.25 2.42 22.02
C LEU A 70 6.70 3.57 21.17
N ARG A 71 5.60 4.21 21.60
CA ARG A 71 4.98 5.36 20.91
C ARG A 71 5.55 6.71 21.35
N LYS A 72 6.49 6.71 22.28
CA LYS A 72 7.07 7.90 22.91
C LYS A 72 8.40 8.30 22.26
#